data_AF-A0AAD2FF53-F1
#
_entry.id   AF-A0AAD2FF53-F1
#
_cell.length_a   1.000
_cell.length_b   1.000
_cell.length_c   1.000
_cell.angle_alpha   90.00
_cell.angle_beta   90.00
_cell.angle_gamma   90.00
#
_symmetry.space_group_name_H-M   'P 1'
#
loop_
_entity.id
_entity.type
_entity.pdbx_description
1 polymer ?
#
loop_
_entity_poly.entity_id
_entity_poly.type
_entity_poly.pdbx_seq_one_letter_code
_entity_poly.pdbx_strand_id
1 'polypeptide(L)'
;MHWRRQFAFSLLARSILLADCLVNLQSCQVRCSPALETSNTQQRSGFRPTQTRKNQRGRKPRGYWKNIENIEKEIRTQWISVNVNIPSDQPPPIPNESLLNYWERNDLRYAIYQFGGREFLSAEMNGAFLVPGKWKEASEIEWVKELIQNDKNLDPEIPPLSPQQAKLKKREDPMEATESRQRKRWIQRSERKKKGFWRSEEVVIDELYKYLSNRRDTRDLPAVWMPRGNELNDAGRNDLHQAIARFGGPKAICKKAGLIPSREWHYMEGLHELMIELRAYCDEFFDGDYSIFPTVSGLDEQGYGRLKSLIGYFGGQRFVAKRLGMMHVSSAQDGTNNPTDRISYGKFDLEFGIQLFEFVRQENMKKSPPLQFPIIAMPTFRDILRSDDDEALKLDSKIGKYGGYENVARRMGLAFAPSNPQ
;
A
#
# COMPACT_ATOMS: atom_id res chain seq x y z
N MET A 1 -41.28 -4.13 -73.52
CA MET A 1 -40.23 -5.06 -73.98
C MET A 1 -39.07 -4.99 -73.00
N HIS A 2 -38.63 -6.18 -72.57
CA HIS A 2 -37.49 -6.52 -71.71
C HIS A 2 -36.91 -5.45 -70.79
N TRP A 3 -37.18 -5.58 -69.48
CA TRP A 3 -36.25 -5.46 -68.35
C TRP A 3 -37.10 -5.54 -67.07
N ARG A 4 -37.49 -6.76 -66.66
CA ARG A 4 -38.11 -7.09 -65.35
C ARG A 4 -38.43 -8.59 -65.24
N ARG A 5 -37.39 -9.44 -65.23
CA ARG A 5 -37.50 -10.86 -64.81
C ARG A 5 -36.12 -11.35 -64.38
N GLN A 6 -35.84 -11.27 -63.08
CA GLN A 6 -34.93 -12.12 -62.29
C GLN A 6 -34.65 -11.40 -60.96
N PHE A 7 -35.53 -11.53 -59.97
CA PHE A 7 -35.21 -11.34 -58.53
C PHE A 7 -36.39 -11.78 -57.63
N ALA A 8 -37.06 -12.88 -57.96
CA ALA A 8 -38.24 -13.34 -57.21
C ALA A 8 -38.27 -14.88 -57.03
N PHE A 9 -37.13 -15.51 -56.75
CA PHE A 9 -37.07 -16.94 -56.41
C PHE A 9 -36.04 -17.32 -55.32
N SER A 10 -35.65 -16.37 -54.46
CA SER A 10 -34.68 -16.62 -53.36
C SER A 10 -35.14 -16.12 -51.99
N LEU A 11 -36.46 -16.07 -51.74
CA LEU A 11 -37.01 -15.53 -50.48
C LEU A 11 -38.09 -16.40 -49.83
N LEU A 12 -38.21 -17.67 -50.24
CA LEU A 12 -39.17 -18.63 -49.67
C LEU A 12 -38.53 -19.97 -49.25
N ALA A 13 -37.22 -19.98 -48.99
CA ALA A 13 -36.48 -21.15 -48.50
C ALA A 13 -35.61 -20.86 -47.25
N ARG A 14 -35.95 -19.81 -46.47
CA ARG A 14 -35.28 -19.46 -45.20
C ARG A 14 -36.22 -19.28 -44.01
N SER A 15 -37.45 -19.77 -44.10
CA SER A 15 -38.48 -19.59 -43.05
C SER A 15 -38.92 -20.89 -42.37
N ILE A 16 -38.16 -21.99 -42.48
CA ILE A 16 -38.47 -23.29 -41.84
C ILE A 16 -37.23 -23.87 -41.11
N LEU A 17 -36.36 -23.03 -40.56
CA LEU A 17 -35.25 -23.45 -39.66
C LEU A 17 -35.04 -22.46 -38.50
N LEU A 18 -36.13 -21.96 -37.92
CA LEU A 18 -36.11 -21.07 -36.75
C LEU A 18 -37.23 -21.39 -35.75
N ALA A 19 -37.48 -22.68 -35.48
CA ALA A 19 -38.51 -23.08 -34.51
C ALA A 19 -38.14 -24.23 -33.56
N ASP A 20 -36.89 -24.69 -33.49
CA ASP A 20 -36.47 -25.79 -32.58
C ASP A 20 -35.15 -25.51 -31.84
N CYS A 21 -34.92 -24.29 -31.34
CA CYS A 21 -33.74 -23.98 -30.52
C CYS A 21 -34.05 -23.02 -29.36
N LEU A 22 -35.15 -23.27 -28.65
CA LEU A 22 -35.58 -22.48 -27.48
C LEU A 22 -35.85 -23.31 -26.22
N VAL A 23 -35.14 -24.43 -26.03
CA VAL A 23 -35.09 -25.13 -24.74
C VAL A 23 -33.69 -25.73 -24.51
N ASN A 24 -32.73 -24.89 -24.09
CA ASN A 24 -31.61 -25.26 -23.21
C ASN A 24 -30.59 -24.10 -23.10
N LEU A 25 -30.90 -23.12 -22.25
CA LEU A 25 -29.93 -22.16 -21.72
C LEU A 25 -29.87 -22.30 -20.20
N GLN A 26 -29.56 -23.51 -19.75
CA GLN A 26 -29.03 -23.77 -18.41
C GLN A 26 -27.57 -24.20 -18.54
N SER A 27 -26.70 -23.47 -17.84
CA SER A 27 -25.31 -23.81 -17.52
C SER A 27 -24.33 -24.01 -18.70
N CYS A 28 -23.91 -22.93 -19.33
CA CYS A 28 -22.54 -22.82 -19.83
C CYS A 28 -21.75 -21.89 -18.91
N GLN A 29 -21.32 -22.43 -17.76
CA GLN A 29 -20.21 -21.85 -17.00
C GLN A 29 -18.95 -21.93 -17.87
N VAL A 30 -18.64 -20.84 -18.56
CA VAL A 30 -17.29 -20.62 -19.07
C VAL A 30 -16.38 -20.50 -17.85
N ARG A 31 -15.73 -21.62 -17.49
CA ARG A 31 -14.61 -21.65 -16.55
C ARG A 31 -13.44 -20.91 -17.19
N CYS A 32 -13.46 -19.58 -17.13
CA CYS A 32 -12.21 -18.82 -17.06
C CYS A 32 -11.63 -19.11 -15.67
N SER A 33 -10.76 -20.11 -15.57
CA SER A 33 -9.98 -20.37 -14.37
C SER A 33 -9.17 -19.10 -14.04
N PRO A 34 -9.44 -18.40 -12.92
CA PRO A 34 -8.46 -17.49 -12.40
C PRO A 34 -7.34 -18.37 -11.85
N ALA A 35 -6.10 -18.16 -12.30
CA ALA A 35 -4.93 -18.61 -11.57
C ALA A 35 -4.85 -17.82 -10.25
N LEU A 36 -5.73 -18.18 -9.31
CA LEU A 36 -5.68 -17.82 -7.90
C LEU A 36 -4.91 -18.93 -7.20
N GLU A 37 -3.58 -18.87 -7.30
CA GLU A 37 -2.76 -19.49 -6.27
C GLU A 37 -2.92 -18.67 -4.98
N THR A 38 -3.54 -19.33 -4.02
CA THR A 38 -3.75 -18.97 -2.64
C THR A 38 -2.41 -18.88 -1.90
N SER A 39 -1.65 -17.81 -2.15
CA SER A 39 -0.73 -17.31 -1.12
C SER A 39 -1.50 -16.28 -0.28
N ASN A 40 -2.03 -16.76 0.85
CA ASN A 40 -2.67 -15.95 1.88
C ASN A 40 -1.60 -15.13 2.62
N THR A 41 -0.89 -14.27 1.89
CA THR A 41 -0.02 -13.25 2.47
C THR A 41 -0.91 -12.06 2.75
N GLN A 42 -1.35 -11.92 3.99
CA GLN A 42 -1.97 -10.69 4.49
C GLN A 42 -0.99 -9.52 4.30
N GLN A 43 -1.00 -8.91 3.11
CA GLN A 43 -0.28 -7.68 2.83
C GLN A 43 -0.99 -6.56 3.59
N ARG A 44 -0.49 -6.30 4.80
CA ARG A 44 -0.79 -5.10 5.58
C ARG A 44 -0.30 -3.88 4.79
N SER A 45 -1.14 -3.32 3.93
CA SER A 45 -0.87 -2.07 3.18
C SER A 45 -1.03 -0.82 4.06
N GLY A 46 -0.49 -0.86 5.27
CA GLY A 46 -0.11 0.34 5.99
C GLY A 46 1.36 0.57 5.73
N PHE A 47 1.69 1.48 4.80
CA PHE A 47 3.08 1.90 4.57
C PHE A 47 3.63 2.42 5.90
N ARG A 48 4.45 1.59 6.55
CA ARG A 48 5.33 2.08 7.61
C ARG A 48 6.36 2.97 6.91
N PRO A 49 6.59 4.21 7.37
CA PRO A 49 7.62 5.07 6.81
C PRO A 49 8.92 4.27 6.70
N THR A 50 9.55 4.30 5.53
CA THR A 50 10.82 3.63 5.27
C THR A 50 11.78 4.07 6.35
N GLN A 51 12.14 3.13 7.24
CA GLN A 51 13.01 3.42 8.36
C GLN A 51 14.35 3.85 7.77
N THR A 52 14.66 5.15 7.84
CA THR A 52 15.98 5.67 7.48
C THR A 52 16.99 4.86 8.28
N ARG A 53 17.79 4.06 7.57
CA ARG A 53 18.82 3.24 8.20
C ARG A 53 19.76 4.22 8.90
N LYS A 54 19.74 4.21 10.24
CA LYS A 54 20.74 4.93 11.04
C LYS A 54 22.12 4.60 10.46
N ASN A 55 23.00 5.61 10.39
CA ASN A 55 24.38 5.49 9.92
C ASN A 55 24.96 4.13 10.32
N GLN A 56 25.52 3.40 9.34
CA GLN A 56 26.02 2.05 9.54
C GLN A 56 27.08 2.07 10.65
N ARG A 57 26.68 1.80 11.90
CA ARG A 57 27.64 1.42 12.94
C ARG A 57 28.37 0.21 12.37
N GLY A 58 29.70 0.29 12.29
CA GLY A 58 30.53 -0.73 11.64
C GLY A 58 30.08 -2.12 12.08
N ARG A 59 29.52 -2.88 11.13
CA ARG A 59 28.91 -4.18 11.44
C ARG A 59 30.01 -5.10 11.95
N LYS A 60 29.87 -5.57 13.18
CA LYS A 60 30.81 -6.55 13.76
C LYS A 60 30.85 -7.81 12.88
N PRO A 61 32.01 -8.48 12.74
CA PRO A 61 32.16 -9.64 11.88
C PRO A 61 31.23 -10.80 12.30
N ARG A 62 30.92 -11.70 11.37
CA ARG A 62 30.07 -12.86 11.65
C ARG A 62 30.73 -13.72 12.75
N GLY A 63 29.97 -14.06 13.79
CA GLY A 63 30.48 -14.82 14.92
C GLY A 63 31.13 -13.99 16.03
N TYR A 64 31.28 -12.67 15.86
CA TYR A 64 31.84 -11.77 16.89
C TYR A 64 31.16 -11.96 18.25
N TRP A 65 29.83 -11.97 18.24
CA TRP A 65 29.01 -12.14 19.43
C TRP A 65 29.02 -13.53 20.02
N LYS A 66 29.65 -14.54 19.38
CA LYS A 66 29.79 -15.91 19.92
C LYS A 66 31.00 -16.08 20.85
N ASN A 67 31.88 -15.09 20.95
CA ASN A 67 32.97 -15.11 21.92
C ASN A 67 32.56 -14.30 23.15
N ILE A 68 32.60 -14.91 24.33
CA ILE A 68 32.27 -14.27 25.61
C ILE A 68 33.19 -13.08 25.92
N GLU A 69 34.48 -13.17 25.57
CA GLU A 69 35.46 -12.09 25.77
C GLU A 69 35.08 -10.84 24.98
N ASN A 70 34.47 -11.00 23.79
CA ASN A 70 33.97 -9.88 23.01
C ASN A 70 32.76 -9.22 23.68
N ILE A 71 31.87 -10.01 24.28
CA ILE A 71 30.72 -9.49 25.03
C ILE A 71 31.23 -8.72 26.26
N GLU A 72 32.14 -9.33 27.04
CA GLU A 72 32.77 -8.67 28.19
C GLU A 72 33.42 -7.35 27.80
N LYS A 73 34.25 -7.37 26.76
CA LYS A 73 34.94 -6.18 26.24
C LYS A 73 33.95 -5.08 25.88
N GLU A 74 32.85 -5.42 25.20
CA GLU A 74 31.84 -4.44 24.79
C GLU A 74 31.02 -3.91 25.98
N ILE A 75 30.72 -4.73 26.99
CA ILE A 75 30.08 -4.28 28.24
C ILE A 75 31.02 -3.32 28.99
N ARG A 76 32.30 -3.70 29.18
CA ARG A 76 33.31 -2.84 29.82
C ARG A 76 33.49 -1.52 29.08
N THR A 77 33.63 -1.58 27.76
CA THR A 77 33.72 -0.37 26.90
C THR A 77 32.51 0.53 27.09
N GLN A 78 31.31 -0.05 27.22
CA GLN A 78 30.09 0.71 27.43
C GLN A 78 30.10 1.45 28.78
N TRP A 79 30.49 0.80 29.87
CA TRP A 79 30.61 1.45 31.19
C TRP A 79 31.68 2.54 31.23
N ILE A 80 32.84 2.30 30.61
CA ILE A 80 33.90 3.32 30.49
C ILE A 80 33.41 4.53 29.68
N SER A 81 32.61 4.31 28.62
CA SER A 81 32.08 5.40 27.79
C SER A 81 31.12 6.35 28.53
N VAL A 82 30.58 5.91 29.67
CA VAL A 82 29.73 6.70 30.56
C VAL A 82 30.46 7.11 31.85
N ASN A 83 31.80 7.10 31.81
CA ASN A 83 32.70 7.50 32.89
C ASN A 83 32.55 6.69 34.20
N VAL A 84 32.08 5.45 34.13
CA VAL A 84 32.05 4.56 35.30
C VAL A 84 33.34 3.74 35.32
N ASN A 85 34.14 3.89 36.37
CA ASN A 85 35.42 3.19 36.46
C ASN A 85 35.23 1.76 36.97
N ILE A 86 35.66 0.78 36.17
CA ILE A 86 35.62 -0.64 36.53
C ILE A 86 37.05 -1.14 36.69
N PRO A 87 37.43 -1.67 37.86
CA PRO A 87 38.74 -2.28 38.07
C PRO A 87 39.05 -3.34 37.00
N SER A 88 40.28 -3.36 36.50
CA SER A 88 40.70 -4.26 35.41
C SER A 88 40.73 -5.73 35.83
N ASP A 89 40.85 -5.99 37.12
CA ASP A 89 40.89 -7.31 37.77
C ASP A 89 39.50 -7.93 38.00
N GLN A 90 38.42 -7.16 37.84
CA GLN A 90 37.06 -7.63 38.08
C GLN A 90 36.22 -7.62 36.79
N PRO A 91 35.35 -8.61 36.55
CA PRO A 91 34.45 -8.61 35.40
C PRO A 91 33.45 -7.44 35.50
N PRO A 92 33.09 -6.80 34.38
CA PRO A 92 32.18 -5.66 34.41
C PRO A 92 30.75 -6.11 34.80
N PRO A 93 29.99 -5.29 35.54
CA PRO A 93 28.61 -5.63 35.90
C PRO A 93 27.74 -5.72 34.63
N ILE A 94 26.91 -6.77 34.55
CA ILE A 94 26.05 -7.02 33.39
C ILE A 94 24.81 -6.11 33.50
N PRO A 95 24.64 -5.13 32.59
CA PRO A 95 23.55 -4.16 32.64
C PRO A 95 22.17 -4.83 32.51
N ASN A 96 21.16 -4.21 33.10
CA ASN A 96 19.77 -4.65 32.92
C ASN A 96 19.20 -4.19 31.58
N GLU A 97 18.02 -4.71 31.25
CA GLU A 97 17.30 -4.41 30.01
C GLU A 97 17.01 -2.90 29.84
N SER A 98 16.72 -2.20 30.93
CA SER A 98 16.44 -0.76 30.92
C SER A 98 17.66 0.05 30.48
N LEU A 99 18.84 -0.25 31.02
CA LEU A 99 20.11 0.39 30.65
C LEU A 99 20.50 0.09 29.20
N LEU A 100 20.35 -1.16 28.75
CA LEU A 100 20.64 -1.53 27.36
C LEU A 100 19.73 -0.80 26.36
N ASN A 101 18.46 -0.60 26.71
CA ASN A 101 17.52 0.19 25.90
C ASN A 101 17.87 1.68 25.89
N TYR A 102 18.26 2.23 27.05
CA TYR A 102 18.70 3.61 27.19
C TYR A 102 19.90 3.91 26.28
N TRP A 103 20.93 3.05 26.30
CA TRP A 103 22.13 3.19 25.47
C TRP A 103 21.94 2.79 23.99
N GLU A 104 20.74 2.40 23.59
CA GLU A 104 20.46 1.85 22.25
C GLU A 104 21.34 0.64 21.87
N ARG A 105 21.81 -0.14 22.85
CA ARG A 105 22.67 -1.32 22.65
C ARG A 105 21.85 -2.59 22.42
N ASN A 106 21.01 -2.54 21.38
CA ASN A 106 20.21 -3.68 20.94
C ASN A 106 21.07 -4.89 20.50
N ASP A 107 22.30 -4.60 20.05
CA ASP A 107 23.33 -5.59 19.72
C ASP A 107 23.74 -6.40 20.94
N LEU A 108 24.09 -5.73 22.05
CA LEU A 108 24.46 -6.39 23.31
C LEU A 108 23.29 -7.17 23.91
N ARG A 109 22.08 -6.60 23.89
CA ARG A 109 20.88 -7.32 24.36
C ARG A 109 20.70 -8.65 23.62
N TYR A 110 20.80 -8.62 22.30
CA TYR A 110 20.68 -9.83 21.50
C TYR A 110 21.82 -10.81 21.77
N ALA A 111 23.05 -10.32 21.94
CA ALA A 111 24.20 -11.17 22.29
C ALA A 111 24.00 -11.87 23.64
N ILE A 112 23.58 -11.14 24.68
CA ILE A 112 23.27 -11.69 26.01
C ILE A 112 22.17 -12.77 25.91
N TYR A 113 21.12 -12.50 25.13
CA TYR A 113 20.05 -13.48 24.90
C TYR A 113 20.55 -14.75 24.19
N GLN A 114 21.41 -14.62 23.18
CA GLN A 114 21.99 -15.76 22.46
C GLN A 114 22.87 -16.64 23.37
N PHE A 115 23.43 -16.08 24.44
CA PHE A 115 24.19 -16.80 25.45
C PHE A 115 23.32 -17.46 26.52
N GLY A 116 21.99 -17.48 26.36
CA GLY A 116 21.10 -18.10 27.34
C GLY A 116 20.65 -17.17 28.46
N GLY A 117 20.91 -15.86 28.36
CA GLY A 117 20.44 -14.86 29.30
C GLY A 117 21.55 -14.28 30.18
N ARG A 118 21.17 -13.39 31.10
CA ARG A 118 22.10 -12.63 31.94
C ARG A 118 22.74 -13.52 33.01
N GLU A 119 21.95 -14.41 33.57
CA GLU A 119 22.32 -15.35 34.62
C GLU A 119 23.37 -16.34 34.12
N PHE A 120 23.16 -16.90 32.92
CA PHE A 120 24.15 -17.77 32.28
C PHE A 120 25.44 -17.02 31.95
N LEU A 121 25.32 -15.82 31.37
CA LEU A 121 26.49 -14.99 31.06
C LEU A 121 27.28 -14.61 32.31
N SER A 122 26.61 -14.33 33.43
CA SER A 122 27.27 -14.07 34.72
C SER A 122 28.08 -15.27 35.20
N ALA A 123 27.51 -16.48 35.14
CA ALA A 123 28.20 -17.70 35.54
C ALA A 123 29.47 -17.93 34.70
N GLU A 124 29.38 -17.74 33.38
CA GLU A 124 30.52 -17.88 32.47
C GLU A 124 31.57 -16.75 32.60
N MET A 125 31.17 -15.55 33.04
CA MET A 125 32.06 -14.43 33.34
C MET A 125 32.54 -14.43 34.80
N ASN A 126 32.87 -15.61 35.34
CA ASN A 126 33.37 -15.79 36.71
C ASN A 126 32.48 -15.16 37.80
N GLY A 127 31.16 -15.23 37.63
CA GLY A 127 30.20 -14.66 38.59
C GLY A 127 30.04 -13.15 38.48
N ALA A 128 30.16 -12.58 37.27
CA ALA A 128 30.00 -11.15 37.04
C ALA A 128 28.68 -10.63 37.63
N PHE A 129 28.74 -9.49 38.32
CA PHE A 129 27.59 -8.96 39.05
C PHE A 129 26.41 -8.63 38.11
N LEU A 130 25.18 -8.98 38.53
CA LEU A 130 23.95 -8.71 37.78
C LEU A 130 23.22 -7.47 38.30
N VAL A 131 23.12 -6.42 37.47
CA VAL A 131 22.28 -5.25 37.80
C VAL A 131 20.79 -5.66 37.92
N PRO A 132 20.10 -5.44 39.04
CA PRO A 132 18.70 -5.83 39.21
C PRO A 132 17.79 -5.32 38.10
N GLY A 133 16.76 -6.09 37.75
CA GLY A 133 15.81 -5.71 36.71
C GLY A 133 14.92 -4.52 37.10
N LYS A 134 14.62 -4.38 38.40
CA LYS A 134 13.84 -3.25 38.91
C LYS A 134 14.74 -2.03 39.07
N TRP A 135 14.35 -0.91 38.47
CA TRP A 135 15.16 0.32 38.48
C TRP A 135 15.47 0.83 39.89
N LYS A 136 14.50 0.76 40.81
CA LYS A 136 14.68 1.19 42.20
C LYS A 136 15.78 0.41 42.93
N GLU A 137 15.87 -0.90 42.70
CA GLU A 137 16.94 -1.74 43.28
C GLU A 137 18.27 -1.50 42.54
N ALA A 138 18.21 -1.26 41.23
CA ALA A 138 19.39 -0.97 40.42
C ALA A 138 20.04 0.37 40.78
N SER A 139 19.26 1.42 41.05
CA SER A 139 19.75 2.76 41.38
C SER A 139 20.42 2.85 42.76
N GLU A 140 20.27 1.83 43.60
CA GLU A 140 20.95 1.73 44.89
C GLU A 140 22.40 1.25 44.77
N ILE A 141 22.78 0.66 43.62
CA ILE A 141 24.10 0.05 43.38
C ILE A 141 25.13 1.13 43.04
N GLU A 142 26.34 0.98 43.56
CA GLU A 142 27.42 1.96 43.45
C GLU A 142 27.75 2.36 42.01
N TRP A 143 27.94 1.39 41.10
CA TRP A 143 28.19 1.68 39.68
C TRP A 143 27.03 2.42 38.98
N VAL A 144 25.78 2.15 39.40
CA VAL A 144 24.60 2.83 38.84
C VAL A 144 24.44 4.21 39.45
N LYS A 145 24.80 4.42 40.71
CA LYS A 145 24.87 5.74 41.34
C LYS A 145 25.90 6.62 40.64
N GLU A 146 27.09 6.09 40.36
CA GLU A 146 28.13 6.79 39.60
C GLU A 146 27.63 7.14 38.19
N LEU A 147 26.95 6.21 37.50
CA LEU A 147 26.31 6.46 36.22
C LEU A 147 25.27 7.60 36.30
N ILE A 148 24.40 7.61 37.31
CA ILE A 148 23.38 8.64 37.52
C ILE A 148 24.03 10.01 37.81
N GLN A 149 25.15 10.03 38.55
CA GLN A 149 25.90 11.26 38.80
C GLN A 149 26.56 11.81 37.52
N ASN A 150 27.05 10.91 36.65
CA ASN A 150 27.73 11.28 35.41
C ASN A 150 26.77 11.69 34.29
N ASP A 151 25.58 11.08 34.20
CA ASP A 151 24.60 11.35 33.15
C ASP A 151 23.37 12.10 33.69
N LYS A 152 23.33 13.41 33.40
CA LYS A 152 22.25 14.32 33.84
C LYS A 152 20.84 13.93 33.35
N ASN A 153 20.72 13.01 32.39
CA ASN A 153 19.43 12.57 31.88
C ASN A 153 18.82 11.41 32.68
N LEU A 154 19.57 10.83 33.62
CA LEU A 154 19.10 9.73 34.46
C LEU A 154 18.60 10.25 35.81
N ASP A 155 17.51 9.67 36.27
CA ASP A 155 16.88 9.99 37.55
C ASP A 155 16.85 8.71 38.41
N PRO A 156 17.23 8.75 39.69
CA PRO A 156 17.22 7.57 40.56
C PRO A 156 15.81 7.01 40.82
N GLU A 157 14.77 7.82 40.69
CA GLU A 157 13.37 7.44 40.93
C GLU A 157 12.66 7.00 39.64
N ILE A 158 13.08 7.51 38.48
CA ILE A 158 12.41 7.28 37.20
C ILE A 158 13.28 6.41 36.28
N PRO A 159 12.81 5.23 35.84
CA PRO A 159 13.58 4.38 34.93
C PRO A 159 13.89 5.12 33.63
N PRO A 160 15.08 4.90 33.04
CA PRO A 160 15.45 5.55 31.80
C PRO A 160 14.45 5.18 30.69
N LEU A 161 13.93 6.20 30.02
CA LEU A 161 13.06 6.01 28.88
C LEU A 161 13.88 5.51 27.70
N SER A 162 13.36 4.49 26.99
CA SER A 162 13.91 4.15 25.69
C SER A 162 13.84 5.37 24.74
N PRO A 163 14.78 5.54 23.81
CA PRO A 163 14.73 6.66 22.85
C PRO A 163 13.43 6.73 22.04
N GLN A 164 12.74 5.60 21.86
CA GLN A 164 11.40 5.59 21.25
C GLN A 164 10.35 6.23 22.17
N GLN A 165 10.37 5.92 23.46
CA GLN A 165 9.51 6.58 24.47
C GLN A 165 9.87 8.05 24.63
N ALA A 166 11.15 8.42 24.61
CA ALA A 166 11.59 9.81 24.64
C ALA A 166 11.10 10.60 23.42
N LYS A 167 11.12 10.00 22.21
CA LYS A 167 10.55 10.60 20.99
C LYS A 167 9.04 10.77 21.06
N LEU A 168 8.33 9.84 21.69
CA LEU A 168 6.89 9.98 21.93
C LEU A 168 6.61 11.11 22.92
N LYS A 169 7.35 11.17 24.03
CA LYS A 169 7.22 12.24 25.04
C LYS A 169 7.54 13.63 24.49
N LYS A 170 8.47 13.76 23.53
CA LYS A 170 8.83 15.03 22.89
C LYS A 170 7.84 15.49 21.81
N ARG A 171 6.98 14.59 21.31
CA ARG A 171 6.05 14.88 20.20
C ARG A 171 4.64 15.26 20.63
N GLU A 172 4.31 15.11 21.89
CA GLU A 172 2.98 15.44 22.40
C GLU A 172 3.17 16.34 23.62
N ASP A 173 2.75 17.60 23.54
CA ASP A 173 2.33 18.30 24.73
C ASP A 173 1.11 17.49 25.23
N PRO A 174 1.24 16.67 26.29
CA PRO A 174 0.31 15.56 26.54
C PRO A 174 -1.12 16.05 26.70
N MET A 175 -1.27 17.29 27.15
CA MET A 175 -2.54 17.96 27.35
C MET A 175 -3.23 18.33 26.03
N GLU A 176 -2.51 18.91 25.06
CA GLU A 176 -3.09 19.36 23.79
C GLU A 176 -3.52 18.17 22.88
N ALA A 177 -2.70 17.11 22.84
CA ALA A 177 -3.04 15.90 22.09
C ALA A 177 -4.22 15.16 22.73
N THR A 178 -4.30 15.15 24.07
CA THR A 178 -5.40 14.51 24.80
C THR A 178 -6.69 15.31 24.66
N GLU A 179 -6.64 16.64 24.76
CA GLU A 179 -7.80 17.50 24.55
C GLU A 179 -8.30 17.44 23.11
N SER A 180 -7.41 17.44 22.12
CA SER A 180 -7.79 17.27 20.71
C SER A 180 -8.46 15.92 20.45
N ARG A 181 -7.95 14.83 21.06
CA ARG A 181 -8.58 13.50 20.98
C ARG A 181 -9.91 13.45 21.73
N GLN A 182 -10.02 14.11 22.88
CA GLN A 182 -11.25 14.17 23.66
C GLN A 182 -12.32 14.99 22.94
N ARG A 183 -12.01 16.19 22.44
CA ARG A 183 -12.94 17.04 21.66
C ARG A 183 -13.46 16.29 20.43
N LYS A 184 -12.59 15.61 19.67
CA LYS A 184 -13.00 14.75 18.55
C LYS A 184 -13.93 13.61 18.99
N ARG A 185 -13.66 12.96 20.13
CA ARG A 185 -14.54 11.92 20.70
C ARG A 185 -15.89 12.46 21.17
N TRP A 186 -15.95 13.69 21.68
CA TRP A 186 -17.19 14.33 22.15
C TRP A 186 -18.10 14.77 21.00
N ILE A 187 -17.56 15.38 19.95
CA ILE A 187 -18.33 15.71 18.73
C ILE A 187 -18.90 14.42 18.10
N GLN A 188 -18.14 13.33 18.13
CA GLN A 188 -18.63 12.02 17.69
C GLN A 188 -19.71 11.40 18.60
N ARG A 189 -19.93 11.89 19.82
CA ARG A 189 -20.98 11.36 20.72
C ARG A 189 -22.36 11.94 20.42
N SER A 190 -22.45 13.20 20.03
CA SER A 190 -23.75 13.85 19.73
C SER A 190 -24.42 13.29 18.47
N GLU A 191 -23.65 12.75 17.53
CA GLU A 191 -24.18 12.14 16.30
C GLU A 191 -24.41 10.63 16.40
N ARG A 192 -24.23 10.02 17.58
CA ARG A 192 -24.43 8.58 17.73
C ARG A 192 -25.88 8.23 17.45
N LYS A 193 -26.07 7.44 16.40
CA LYS A 193 -27.36 6.84 16.06
C LYS A 193 -27.90 6.05 17.26
N LYS A 194 -29.22 6.08 17.46
CA LYS A 194 -29.90 5.40 18.58
C LYS A 194 -29.58 3.90 18.59
N LYS A 195 -29.59 3.29 19.79
CA LYS A 195 -29.40 1.83 19.93
C LYS A 195 -30.42 1.08 19.08
N GLY A 196 -29.95 0.18 18.23
CA GLY A 196 -30.79 -0.57 17.30
C GLY A 196 -31.03 0.12 15.94
N PHE A 197 -30.41 1.25 15.66
CA PHE A 197 -30.42 1.83 14.31
C PHE A 197 -29.79 0.87 13.28
N TRP A 198 -28.63 0.28 13.60
CA TRP A 198 -27.94 -0.72 12.79
C TRP A 198 -28.53 -2.13 12.94
N ARG A 199 -29.84 -2.27 12.74
CA ARG A 199 -30.56 -3.55 12.84
C ARG A 199 -30.53 -4.35 11.55
N SER A 200 -30.59 -3.66 10.42
CA SER A 200 -30.70 -4.30 9.12
C SER A 200 -29.53 -3.89 8.22
N GLU A 201 -29.26 -4.73 7.24
CA GLU A 201 -28.21 -4.51 6.26
C GLU A 201 -28.56 -3.37 5.29
N GLU A 202 -29.84 -3.23 4.96
CA GLU A 202 -30.36 -2.18 4.08
C GLU A 202 -30.09 -0.79 4.66
N VAL A 203 -30.24 -0.63 5.99
CA VAL A 203 -29.90 0.64 6.69
C VAL A 203 -28.41 0.95 6.57
N VAL A 204 -27.55 -0.07 6.61
CA VAL A 204 -26.09 0.12 6.43
C VAL A 204 -25.79 0.57 5.00
N ILE A 205 -26.42 -0.04 4.01
CA ILE A 205 -26.24 0.32 2.59
C ILE A 205 -26.77 1.74 2.32
N ASP A 206 -27.94 2.10 2.84
CA ASP A 206 -28.51 3.44 2.70
C ASP A 206 -27.61 4.52 3.31
N GLU A 207 -27.12 4.30 4.54
CA GLU A 207 -26.16 5.24 5.17
C GLU A 207 -24.81 5.28 4.44
N LEU A 208 -24.38 4.17 3.85
CA LEU A 208 -23.18 4.13 3.01
C LEU A 208 -23.37 4.97 1.74
N TYR A 209 -24.53 4.91 1.08
CA TYR A 209 -24.82 5.77 -0.07
C TYR A 209 -24.89 7.25 0.30
N LYS A 210 -25.49 7.60 1.44
CA LYS A 210 -25.47 8.98 1.94
C LYS A 210 -24.05 9.48 2.19
N TYR A 211 -23.21 8.64 2.79
CA TYR A 211 -21.80 8.95 2.98
C TYR A 211 -21.08 9.16 1.64
N LEU A 212 -21.31 8.28 0.66
CA LEU A 212 -20.68 8.34 -0.66
C LEU A 212 -21.13 9.57 -1.47
N SER A 213 -22.40 9.96 -1.40
CA SER A 213 -22.89 11.18 -2.03
C SER A 213 -22.20 12.40 -1.44
N ASN A 214 -22.20 12.54 -0.11
CA ASN A 214 -21.51 13.65 0.57
C ASN A 214 -20.01 13.67 0.24
N ARG A 215 -19.37 12.50 0.19
CA ARG A 215 -17.96 12.37 -0.19
C ARG A 215 -17.70 12.84 -1.62
N ARG A 216 -18.60 12.54 -2.57
CA ARG A 216 -18.49 13.01 -3.95
C ARG A 216 -18.50 14.52 -4.01
N ASP A 217 -19.46 15.13 -3.32
CA ASP A 217 -19.67 16.58 -3.35
C ASP A 217 -18.55 17.35 -2.64
N THR A 218 -17.91 16.74 -1.62
CA THR A 218 -16.86 17.40 -0.82
C THR A 218 -15.42 17.12 -1.27
N ARG A 219 -15.16 15.97 -1.92
CA ARG A 219 -13.80 15.52 -2.25
C ARG A 219 -13.57 15.20 -3.72
N ASP A 220 -14.57 15.39 -4.58
CA ASP A 220 -14.47 15.09 -6.01
C ASP A 220 -14.07 13.62 -6.29
N LEU A 221 -14.73 12.71 -5.58
CA LEU A 221 -14.52 11.26 -5.68
C LEU A 221 -15.81 10.53 -6.08
N PRO A 222 -15.76 9.49 -6.95
CA PRO A 222 -16.98 8.85 -7.39
C PRO A 222 -17.76 8.19 -6.26
N ALA A 223 -19.09 8.24 -6.33
CA ALA A 223 -19.96 7.63 -5.32
C ALA A 223 -20.13 6.10 -5.48
N VAL A 224 -19.41 5.48 -6.41
CA VAL A 224 -19.65 4.10 -6.87
C VAL A 224 -18.67 3.06 -6.34
N TRP A 225 -17.75 3.44 -5.44
CA TRP A 225 -16.74 2.52 -4.93
C TRP A 225 -16.77 2.43 -3.40
N MET A 226 -16.32 1.28 -2.90
CA MET A 226 -16.36 0.94 -1.47
C MET A 226 -15.24 1.64 -0.70
N PRO A 227 -15.52 2.53 0.27
CA PRO A 227 -14.50 3.22 1.04
C PRO A 227 -13.65 2.25 1.87
N ARG A 228 -12.39 2.58 2.11
CA ARG A 228 -11.54 1.83 3.05
C ARG A 228 -11.99 2.09 4.48
N GLY A 229 -11.77 1.12 5.35
CA GLY A 229 -12.07 1.28 6.78
C GLY A 229 -11.39 2.49 7.43
N ASN A 230 -10.16 2.80 7.01
CA ASN A 230 -9.43 3.99 7.48
C ASN A 230 -10.08 5.28 7.01
N GLU A 231 -10.57 5.35 5.77
CA GLU A 231 -11.24 6.55 5.26
C GLU A 231 -12.53 6.85 6.02
N LEU A 232 -13.29 5.81 6.38
CA LEU A 232 -14.47 5.95 7.23
C LEU A 232 -14.08 6.46 8.62
N ASN A 233 -12.99 5.96 9.20
CA ASN A 233 -12.50 6.39 10.51
C ASN A 233 -12.02 7.85 10.49
N ASP A 234 -11.28 8.24 9.44
CA ASP A 234 -10.77 9.59 9.24
C ASP A 234 -11.92 10.59 9.01
N ALA A 235 -13.01 10.14 8.37
CA ALA A 235 -14.25 10.90 8.23
C ALA A 235 -15.14 10.86 9.50
N GLY A 236 -14.69 10.22 10.59
CA GLY A 236 -15.44 10.12 11.84
C GLY A 236 -16.61 9.12 11.82
N ARG A 237 -16.81 8.39 10.71
CA ARG A 237 -17.86 7.36 10.51
C ARG A 237 -17.42 5.97 10.97
N ASN A 238 -16.84 5.89 12.17
CA ASN A 238 -16.44 4.61 12.80
C ASN A 238 -17.68 3.74 13.12
N ASP A 239 -18.83 4.37 13.35
CA ASP A 239 -20.12 3.69 13.49
C ASP A 239 -20.49 2.89 12.23
N LEU A 240 -20.37 3.50 11.05
CA LEU A 240 -20.63 2.86 9.76
C LEU A 240 -19.58 1.78 9.47
N HIS A 241 -18.30 2.02 9.78
CA HIS A 241 -17.25 1.00 9.68
C HIS A 241 -17.62 -0.26 10.48
N GLN A 242 -17.98 -0.10 11.76
CA GLN A 242 -18.35 -1.22 12.64
C GLN A 242 -19.63 -1.91 12.16
N ALA A 243 -20.60 -1.16 11.63
CA ALA A 243 -21.80 -1.74 11.04
C ALA A 243 -21.45 -2.61 9.83
N ILE A 244 -20.63 -2.11 8.90
CA ILE A 244 -20.13 -2.89 7.75
C ILE A 244 -19.42 -4.17 8.22
N ALA A 245 -18.56 -4.08 9.24
CA ALA A 245 -17.87 -5.24 9.81
C ALA A 245 -18.85 -6.29 10.37
N ARG A 246 -19.93 -5.85 11.02
CA ARG A 246 -20.96 -6.72 11.61
C ARG A 246 -21.75 -7.49 10.54
N PHE A 247 -22.03 -6.90 9.40
CA PHE A 247 -22.82 -7.50 8.32
C PHE A 247 -21.94 -8.23 7.27
N GLY A 248 -20.92 -8.95 7.72
CA GLY A 248 -20.06 -9.78 6.86
C GLY A 248 -18.87 -9.04 6.24
N GLY A 249 -18.63 -7.80 6.66
CA GLY A 249 -17.45 -7.04 6.27
C GLY A 249 -17.57 -6.32 4.92
N PRO A 250 -16.52 -5.57 4.54
CA PRO A 250 -16.58 -4.66 3.40
C PRO A 250 -16.81 -5.38 2.07
N LYS A 251 -16.30 -6.61 1.89
CA LYS A 251 -16.51 -7.38 0.65
C LYS A 251 -17.97 -7.79 0.46
N ALA A 252 -18.65 -8.22 1.53
CA ALA A 252 -20.04 -8.64 1.47
C ALA A 252 -20.96 -7.45 1.17
N ILE A 253 -20.78 -6.35 1.91
CA ILE A 253 -21.53 -5.11 1.70
C ILE A 253 -21.25 -4.52 0.31
N CYS A 254 -20.00 -4.46 -0.14
CA CYS A 254 -19.62 -3.97 -1.47
C CYS A 254 -20.38 -4.71 -2.58
N LYS A 255 -20.47 -6.04 -2.51
CA LYS A 255 -21.20 -6.85 -3.49
C LYS A 255 -22.71 -6.54 -3.49
N LYS A 256 -23.32 -6.45 -2.30
CA LYS A 256 -24.76 -6.21 -2.16
C LYS A 256 -25.16 -4.77 -2.48
N ALA A 257 -24.30 -3.81 -2.20
CA ALA A 257 -24.47 -2.41 -2.54
C ALA A 257 -24.11 -2.10 -4.01
N GLY A 258 -23.70 -3.09 -4.82
CA GLY A 258 -23.29 -2.86 -6.21
C GLY A 258 -22.17 -1.81 -6.31
N LEU A 259 -21.19 -1.86 -5.41
CA LEU A 259 -20.05 -0.94 -5.38
C LEU A 259 -18.79 -1.60 -5.93
N ILE A 260 -17.92 -0.80 -6.53
CA ILE A 260 -16.59 -1.22 -6.98
C ILE A 260 -15.70 -1.50 -5.77
N PRO A 261 -15.00 -2.65 -5.69
CA PRO A 261 -14.08 -2.93 -4.59
C PRO A 261 -12.99 -1.87 -4.44
N SER A 262 -12.69 -1.48 -3.19
CA SER A 262 -11.64 -0.48 -2.90
C SER A 262 -10.31 -0.78 -3.57
N ARG A 263 -9.91 -2.07 -3.61
CA ARG A 263 -8.64 -2.49 -4.23
C ARG A 263 -8.58 -2.15 -5.72
N GLU A 264 -9.67 -2.31 -6.45
CA GLU A 264 -9.72 -2.04 -7.88
C GLU A 264 -9.61 -0.54 -8.14
N TRP A 265 -10.37 0.28 -7.38
CA TRP A 265 -10.30 1.73 -7.46
C TRP A 265 -8.88 2.26 -7.16
N HIS A 266 -8.27 1.80 -6.07
CA HIS A 266 -6.92 2.24 -5.69
C HIS A 266 -5.85 1.77 -6.66
N TYR A 267 -6.05 0.63 -7.30
CA TYR A 267 -5.15 0.17 -8.36
C TYR A 267 -5.23 1.09 -9.57
N MET A 268 -6.44 1.47 -10.00
CA MET A 268 -6.67 2.40 -11.11
C MET A 268 -6.07 3.78 -10.80
N GLU A 269 -6.46 4.40 -9.67
CA GLU A 269 -5.95 5.72 -9.26
C GLU A 269 -4.44 5.73 -9.06
N GLY A 270 -3.87 4.68 -8.46
CA GLY A 270 -2.42 4.59 -8.30
C GLY A 270 -1.67 4.48 -9.63
N LEU A 271 -2.27 3.84 -10.63
CA LEU A 271 -1.66 3.70 -11.96
C LEU A 271 -1.78 5.02 -12.74
N HIS A 272 -2.88 5.74 -12.55
CA HIS A 272 -3.05 7.09 -13.07
C HIS A 272 -2.02 8.06 -12.45
N GLU A 273 -1.91 8.07 -11.11
CA GLU A 273 -0.91 8.86 -10.37
C GLU A 273 0.51 8.53 -10.82
N LEU A 274 0.83 7.25 -11.02
CA LEU A 274 2.13 6.81 -11.55
C LEU A 274 2.45 7.49 -12.89
N MET A 275 1.49 7.55 -13.80
CA MET A 275 1.73 8.12 -15.14
C MET A 275 1.85 9.64 -15.10
N ILE A 276 1.08 10.33 -14.25
CA ILE A 276 1.21 11.78 -14.03
C ILE A 276 2.60 12.11 -13.47
N GLU A 277 3.02 11.42 -12.41
CA GLU A 277 4.33 11.62 -11.78
C GLU A 277 5.47 11.30 -12.76
N LEU A 278 5.29 10.26 -13.58
CA LEU A 278 6.27 9.88 -14.59
C LEU A 278 6.37 10.93 -15.70
N ARG A 279 5.22 11.49 -16.15
CA ARG A 279 5.19 12.59 -17.12
C ARG A 279 5.94 13.80 -16.58
N ALA A 280 5.63 14.23 -15.35
CA ALA A 280 6.29 15.36 -14.71
C ALA A 280 7.82 15.16 -14.63
N TYR A 281 8.26 13.94 -14.29
CA TYR A 281 9.68 13.60 -14.29
C TYR A 281 10.31 13.70 -15.68
N CYS A 282 9.65 13.18 -16.72
CA CYS A 282 10.15 13.24 -18.09
C CYS A 282 10.19 14.68 -18.64
N ASP A 283 9.22 15.50 -18.29
CA ASP A 283 9.18 16.92 -18.66
C ASP A 283 10.37 17.67 -18.03
N GLU A 284 10.74 17.33 -16.80
CA GLU A 284 11.83 17.99 -16.07
C GLU A 284 13.24 17.52 -16.46
N PHE A 285 13.44 16.21 -16.69
CA PHE A 285 14.78 15.64 -16.86
C PHE A 285 15.10 15.11 -18.25
N PHE A 286 14.10 14.98 -19.13
CA PHE A 286 14.27 14.41 -20.47
C PHE A 286 13.68 15.29 -21.58
N ASP A 287 13.48 16.60 -21.32
CA ASP A 287 12.90 17.55 -22.28
C ASP A 287 11.57 17.07 -22.88
N GLY A 288 10.77 16.32 -22.12
CA GLY A 288 9.51 15.73 -22.57
C GLY A 288 9.66 14.45 -23.41
N ASP A 289 10.84 13.83 -23.47
CA ASP A 289 11.03 12.54 -24.13
C ASP A 289 10.45 11.39 -23.27
N TYR A 290 9.19 11.06 -23.55
CA TYR A 290 8.48 9.95 -22.91
C TYR A 290 8.91 8.56 -23.41
N SER A 291 9.93 8.46 -24.27
CA SER A 291 10.47 7.17 -24.68
C SER A 291 11.45 6.57 -23.65
N ILE A 292 11.97 7.37 -22.72
CA ILE A 292 13.00 6.96 -21.75
C ILE A 292 12.39 6.72 -20.37
N PHE A 293 12.61 5.54 -19.80
CA PHE A 293 12.16 5.22 -18.44
C PHE A 293 13.23 5.56 -17.39
N PRO A 294 12.90 6.31 -16.31
CA PRO A 294 13.87 6.75 -15.31
C PRO A 294 14.46 5.60 -14.50
N THR A 295 15.74 5.70 -14.13
CA THR A 295 16.43 4.71 -13.28
C THR A 295 16.09 4.89 -11.81
N VAL A 296 16.11 3.80 -11.03
CA VAL A 296 15.82 3.86 -9.58
C VAL A 296 16.81 4.76 -8.85
N SER A 297 18.09 4.75 -9.23
CA SER A 297 19.10 5.63 -8.66
C SER A 297 18.82 7.10 -9.00
N GLY A 298 18.46 7.41 -10.25
CA GLY A 298 18.08 8.76 -10.65
C GLY A 298 16.86 9.28 -9.87
N LEU A 299 15.86 8.43 -9.63
CA LEU A 299 14.70 8.80 -8.81
C LEU A 299 15.08 9.10 -7.35
N ASP A 300 16.04 8.39 -6.77
CA ASP A 300 16.51 8.65 -5.40
C ASP A 300 17.31 9.96 -5.32
N GLU A 301 18.21 10.19 -6.29
CA GLU A 301 19.05 11.40 -6.36
C GLU A 301 18.22 12.67 -6.53
N GLN A 302 17.15 12.60 -7.33
CA GLN A 302 16.25 13.72 -7.58
C GLN A 302 15.09 13.83 -6.57
N GLY A 303 15.03 12.97 -5.55
CA GLY A 303 14.01 13.04 -4.49
C GLY A 303 12.60 12.53 -4.88
N TYR A 304 12.46 11.82 -5.99
CA TYR A 304 11.19 11.24 -6.48
C TYR A 304 10.83 9.92 -5.76
N GLY A 305 10.86 9.94 -4.43
CA GLY A 305 10.56 8.77 -3.59
C GLY A 305 9.13 8.23 -3.78
N ARG A 306 8.17 9.10 -4.11
CA ARG A 306 6.78 8.73 -4.41
C ARG A 306 6.68 7.93 -5.71
N LEU A 307 7.19 8.45 -6.82
CA LEU A 307 7.25 7.77 -8.12
C LEU A 307 7.97 6.42 -8.00
N LYS A 308 9.12 6.37 -7.32
CA LYS A 308 9.83 5.12 -7.03
C LYS A 308 8.94 4.09 -6.31
N SER A 309 8.18 4.54 -5.31
CA SER A 309 7.27 3.67 -4.57
C SER A 309 6.13 3.14 -5.44
N LEU A 310 5.56 3.99 -6.31
CA LEU A 310 4.53 3.60 -7.27
C LEU A 310 5.07 2.58 -8.27
N ILE A 311 6.27 2.81 -8.83
CA ILE A 311 6.93 1.86 -9.73
C ILE A 311 7.10 0.49 -9.05
N GLY A 312 7.55 0.47 -7.79
CA GLY A 312 7.67 -0.75 -7.01
C GLY A 312 6.33 -1.46 -6.80
N TYR A 313 5.27 -0.71 -6.51
CA TYR A 313 3.91 -1.23 -6.30
C TYR A 313 3.34 -1.91 -7.55
N PHE A 314 3.62 -1.37 -8.74
CA PHE A 314 3.12 -1.92 -10.02
C PHE A 314 4.02 -2.97 -10.67
N GLY A 315 4.94 -3.59 -9.92
CA GLY A 315 5.75 -4.71 -10.41
C GLY A 315 7.18 -4.35 -10.80
N GLY A 316 7.63 -3.13 -10.49
CA GLY A 316 9.01 -2.68 -10.66
C GLY A 316 9.31 -2.07 -12.02
N GLN A 317 10.50 -1.47 -12.12
CA GLN A 317 10.92 -0.60 -13.21
C GLN A 317 10.82 -1.27 -14.59
N ARG A 318 11.34 -2.49 -14.74
CA ARG A 318 11.34 -3.21 -16.03
C ARG A 318 9.93 -3.57 -16.52
N PHE A 319 9.04 -3.96 -15.61
CA PHE A 319 7.68 -4.31 -15.96
C PHE A 319 6.88 -3.08 -16.37
N VAL A 320 6.96 -2.00 -15.58
CA VAL A 320 6.27 -0.73 -15.87
C VAL A 320 6.79 -0.13 -17.18
N ALA A 321 8.11 -0.10 -17.41
CA ALA A 321 8.69 0.40 -18.66
C ALA A 321 8.13 -0.33 -19.89
N LYS A 322 8.16 -1.67 -19.89
CA LYS A 322 7.58 -2.47 -20.99
C LYS A 322 6.08 -2.26 -21.13
N ARG A 323 5.37 -2.22 -20.00
CA ARG A 323 3.93 -1.97 -19.96
C ARG A 323 3.59 -0.61 -20.52
N LEU A 324 4.44 0.41 -20.41
CA LEU A 324 4.24 1.73 -21.01
C LEU A 324 4.99 1.92 -22.34
N GLY A 325 5.63 0.87 -22.87
CA GLY A 325 6.33 0.94 -24.15
C GLY A 325 7.56 1.86 -24.13
N MET A 326 8.15 2.08 -22.96
CA MET A 326 9.30 2.94 -22.73
C MET A 326 10.60 2.11 -22.68
N MET A 327 11.70 2.70 -23.12
CA MET A 327 13.04 2.11 -23.11
C MET A 327 13.66 2.21 -21.73
N HIS A 328 14.22 1.09 -21.25
CA HIS A 328 14.94 1.02 -19.99
C HIS A 328 16.43 1.24 -20.24
N VAL A 329 17.04 2.25 -19.62
CA VAL A 329 18.44 2.65 -19.90
C VAL A 329 19.47 1.57 -19.55
N SER A 330 19.14 0.57 -18.73
CA SER A 330 20.12 -0.43 -18.24
C SER A 330 20.27 -1.68 -19.11
N SER A 331 19.61 -1.77 -20.28
CA SER A 331 19.57 -3.01 -21.07
C SER A 331 20.74 -3.21 -22.04
N ALA A 332 21.72 -2.30 -22.12
CA ALA A 332 22.77 -2.39 -23.13
C ALA A 332 23.89 -3.42 -22.85
N GLN A 333 24.03 -3.97 -21.63
CA GLN A 333 25.22 -4.78 -21.30
C GLN A 333 24.96 -6.19 -20.72
N ASP A 334 23.76 -6.50 -20.22
CA ASP A 334 23.49 -7.83 -19.67
C ASP A 334 22.74 -8.70 -20.69
N GLY A 335 23.48 -9.49 -21.47
CA GLY A 335 22.95 -10.52 -22.39
C GLY A 335 22.22 -11.69 -21.70
N THR A 336 21.65 -11.47 -20.51
CA THR A 336 20.91 -12.48 -19.78
C THR A 336 19.50 -12.61 -20.35
N ASN A 337 19.17 -13.78 -20.89
CA ASN A 337 17.85 -14.15 -21.39
C ASN A 337 16.81 -14.22 -20.26
N ASN A 338 16.37 -13.08 -19.73
CA ASN A 338 15.36 -13.05 -18.69
C ASN A 338 13.99 -13.33 -19.32
N PRO A 339 13.18 -14.30 -18.84
CA PRO A 339 11.90 -14.65 -19.46
C PRO A 339 10.94 -13.46 -19.63
N THR A 340 11.06 -12.45 -18.77
CA THR A 340 10.29 -11.20 -18.86
C THR A 340 10.56 -10.40 -20.13
N ASP A 341 11.68 -10.63 -20.83
CA ASP A 341 12.04 -9.95 -22.08
C ASP A 341 11.23 -10.41 -23.28
N ARG A 342 10.52 -11.55 -23.16
CA ARG A 342 9.63 -12.05 -24.22
C ARG A 342 8.29 -11.34 -24.28
N ILE A 343 7.88 -10.64 -23.22
CA ILE A 343 6.60 -9.93 -23.18
C ILE A 343 6.83 -8.50 -23.65
N SER A 344 6.43 -8.21 -24.89
CA SER A 344 6.35 -6.86 -25.43
C SER A 344 4.88 -6.43 -25.53
N TYR A 345 4.56 -5.25 -25.00
CA TYR A 345 3.23 -4.65 -25.14
C TYR A 345 3.14 -3.68 -26.34
N GLY A 346 4.22 -3.53 -27.11
CA GLY A 346 4.31 -2.57 -28.21
C GLY A 346 4.52 -1.12 -27.75
N LYS A 347 4.56 -0.17 -28.68
CA LYS A 347 4.65 1.27 -28.36
C LYS A 347 3.40 1.72 -27.61
N PHE A 348 3.54 2.69 -26.72
CA PHE A 348 2.43 3.34 -26.03
C PHE A 348 2.74 4.82 -25.90
N ASP A 349 1.69 5.63 -25.86
CA ASP A 349 1.80 7.04 -25.55
C ASP A 349 1.36 7.26 -24.09
N LEU A 350 2.27 7.84 -23.29
CA LEU A 350 2.03 8.09 -21.87
C LEU A 350 0.85 9.06 -21.69
N GLU A 351 0.77 10.09 -22.53
CA GLU A 351 -0.26 11.12 -22.46
C GLU A 351 -1.65 10.53 -22.76
N PHE A 352 -1.72 9.65 -23.77
CA PHE A 352 -2.92 8.87 -24.04
C PHE A 352 -3.39 8.06 -22.82
N GLY A 353 -2.46 7.42 -22.10
CA GLY A 353 -2.79 6.66 -20.90
C GLY A 353 -3.41 7.54 -19.81
N ILE A 354 -2.86 8.73 -19.58
CA ILE A 354 -3.37 9.72 -18.63
C ILE A 354 -4.79 10.15 -19.04
N GLN A 355 -4.95 10.63 -20.28
CA GLN A 355 -6.25 11.06 -20.84
C GLN A 355 -7.33 9.97 -20.71
N LEU A 356 -6.96 8.70 -20.97
CA LEU A 356 -7.88 7.58 -20.84
C LEU A 356 -8.35 7.36 -19.39
N PHE A 357 -7.45 7.43 -18.39
CA PHE A 357 -7.87 7.29 -17.00
C PHE A 357 -8.66 8.49 -16.50
N GLU A 358 -8.35 9.71 -16.95
CA GLU A 358 -9.16 10.89 -16.66
C GLU A 358 -10.58 10.73 -17.19
N PHE A 359 -10.73 10.27 -18.44
CA PHE A 359 -12.03 9.95 -19.02
C PHE A 359 -12.77 8.88 -18.20
N VAL A 360 -12.09 7.77 -17.86
CA VAL A 360 -12.67 6.70 -17.02
C VAL A 360 -13.10 7.25 -15.66
N ARG A 361 -12.30 8.11 -15.03
CA ARG A 361 -12.62 8.74 -13.75
C ARG A 361 -13.87 9.61 -13.87
N GLN A 362 -13.94 10.47 -14.88
CA GLN A 362 -15.09 11.34 -15.15
C GLN A 362 -16.37 10.53 -15.43
N GLU A 363 -16.30 9.47 -16.21
CA GLU A 363 -17.45 8.59 -16.46
C GLU A 363 -17.92 7.90 -15.18
N ASN A 364 -17.00 7.51 -14.28
CA ASN A 364 -17.39 6.95 -12.99
C ASN A 364 -17.96 8.01 -12.02
N MET A 365 -17.57 9.28 -12.13
CA MET A 365 -18.18 10.38 -11.35
C MET A 365 -19.66 10.57 -11.66
N LYS A 366 -20.07 10.33 -12.91
CA LYS A 366 -21.47 10.46 -13.38
C LYS A 366 -22.36 9.32 -12.89
N LYS A 367 -21.79 8.17 -12.52
CA LYS A 367 -22.55 6.99 -12.11
C LYS A 367 -23.06 7.12 -10.67
N SER A 368 -24.18 6.43 -10.38
CA SER A 368 -24.74 6.29 -9.04
C SER A 368 -24.89 4.80 -8.69
N PRO A 369 -24.66 4.41 -7.43
CA PRO A 369 -24.91 3.04 -6.99
C PRO A 369 -26.43 2.78 -6.81
N PRO A 370 -26.89 1.51 -6.85
CA PRO A 370 -26.10 0.30 -7.07
C PRO A 370 -25.73 0.11 -8.56
N LEU A 371 -24.48 -0.28 -8.83
CA LEU A 371 -24.08 -0.66 -10.18
C LEU A 371 -24.54 -2.07 -10.51
N GLN A 372 -25.03 -2.26 -11.74
CA GLN A 372 -25.32 -3.59 -12.28
C GLN A 372 -24.06 -4.44 -12.41
N PHE A 373 -22.94 -3.82 -12.84
CA PHE A 373 -21.63 -4.45 -12.99
C PHE A 373 -20.59 -3.59 -12.28
N PRO A 374 -20.26 -3.88 -11.01
CA PRO A 374 -19.37 -3.07 -10.19
C PRO A 374 -17.90 -3.34 -10.50
N ILE A 375 -17.48 -3.06 -11.74
CA ILE A 375 -16.12 -3.28 -12.24
C ILE A 375 -15.66 -2.01 -12.96
N ILE A 376 -14.38 -1.66 -12.80
CA ILE A 376 -13.76 -0.61 -13.61
C ILE A 376 -13.41 -1.19 -14.97
N ALA A 377 -14.22 -0.83 -15.96
CA ALA A 377 -14.07 -1.32 -17.32
C ALA A 377 -13.48 -0.25 -18.26
N MET A 378 -12.89 -0.72 -19.35
CA MET A 378 -12.55 0.09 -20.51
C MET A 378 -13.83 0.76 -21.02
N PRO A 379 -13.82 2.07 -21.32
CA PRO A 379 -14.96 2.73 -21.94
C PRO A 379 -15.33 2.04 -23.24
N THR A 380 -16.63 1.89 -23.51
CA THR A 380 -17.09 1.40 -24.80
C THR A 380 -17.04 2.52 -25.83
N PHE A 381 -17.02 2.16 -27.12
CA PHE A 381 -17.15 3.14 -28.20
C PHE A 381 -18.39 4.05 -28.04
N ARG A 382 -19.49 3.49 -27.51
CA ARG A 382 -20.72 4.26 -27.24
C ARG A 382 -20.54 5.26 -26.09
N ASP A 383 -19.75 4.93 -25.08
CA ASP A 383 -19.47 5.85 -23.98
C ASP A 383 -18.63 7.04 -24.48
N ILE A 384 -17.64 6.75 -25.33
CA ILE A 384 -16.80 7.77 -25.98
C ILE A 384 -17.61 8.65 -26.94
N LEU A 385 -18.52 8.08 -27.74
CA LEU A 385 -19.36 8.88 -28.64
C LEU A 385 -20.37 9.78 -27.92
N ARG A 386 -20.77 9.45 -26.68
CA ARG A 386 -21.76 10.23 -25.92
C ARG A 386 -21.23 11.51 -25.31
N SER A 387 -19.91 11.68 -25.21
CA SER A 387 -19.35 12.86 -24.54
C SER A 387 -19.39 14.13 -25.39
N ASP A 388 -19.80 14.07 -26.67
CA ASP A 388 -19.83 15.20 -27.62
C ASP A 388 -18.55 16.07 -27.64
N ASP A 389 -17.43 15.49 -27.19
CA ASP A 389 -16.14 16.14 -27.03
C ASP A 389 -15.19 15.66 -28.12
N ASP A 390 -14.56 16.59 -28.83
CA ASP A 390 -13.54 16.30 -29.85
C ASP A 390 -12.38 15.46 -29.28
N GLU A 391 -12.08 15.61 -27.98
CA GLU A 391 -11.07 14.80 -27.29
C GLU A 391 -11.46 13.32 -27.20
N ALA A 392 -12.75 13.03 -27.11
CA ALA A 392 -13.25 11.65 -27.05
C ALA A 392 -13.02 10.92 -28.40
N LEU A 393 -13.26 11.61 -29.53
CA LEU A 393 -12.97 11.05 -30.86
C LEU A 393 -11.47 10.81 -31.07
N LYS A 394 -10.61 11.70 -30.54
CA LYS A 394 -9.16 11.48 -30.53
C LYS A 394 -8.80 10.25 -29.69
N LEU A 395 -9.49 10.04 -28.57
CA LEU A 395 -9.28 8.87 -27.70
C LEU A 395 -9.58 7.56 -28.43
N ASP A 396 -10.72 7.47 -29.15
CA ASP A 396 -11.07 6.28 -29.96
C ASP A 396 -10.04 5.98 -31.05
N SER A 397 -9.63 7.01 -31.80
CA SER A 397 -8.58 6.87 -32.82
C SER A 397 -7.26 6.36 -32.23
N LYS A 398 -6.86 6.88 -31.06
CA LYS A 398 -5.69 6.39 -30.32
C LYS A 398 -5.87 4.96 -29.81
N ILE A 399 -7.06 4.57 -29.34
CA ILE A 399 -7.35 3.18 -28.94
C ILE A 399 -7.12 2.23 -30.12
N GLY A 400 -7.64 2.57 -31.31
CA GLY A 400 -7.39 1.81 -32.54
C GLY A 400 -5.90 1.70 -32.88
N LYS A 401 -5.16 2.81 -32.80
CA LYS A 401 -3.71 2.86 -33.03
C LYS A 401 -2.91 1.96 -32.09
N TYR A 402 -3.33 1.82 -30.83
CA TYR A 402 -2.64 1.00 -29.82
C TYR A 402 -3.18 -0.43 -29.72
N GLY A 403 -3.76 -0.95 -30.80
CA GLY A 403 -4.16 -2.36 -30.92
C GLY A 403 -5.59 -2.67 -30.48
N GLY A 404 -6.44 -1.64 -30.36
CA GLY A 404 -7.86 -1.79 -30.04
C GLY A 404 -8.17 -1.90 -28.55
N TYR A 405 -9.46 -1.89 -28.24
CA TYR A 405 -10.00 -1.80 -26.88
C TYR A 405 -9.50 -2.89 -25.93
N GLU A 406 -9.44 -4.14 -26.38
CA GLU A 406 -8.99 -5.25 -25.53
C GLU A 406 -7.52 -5.12 -25.13
N ASN A 407 -6.65 -4.77 -26.08
CA ASN A 407 -5.22 -4.62 -25.82
C ASN A 407 -4.94 -3.45 -24.90
N VAL A 408 -5.61 -2.31 -25.13
CA VAL A 408 -5.52 -1.14 -24.25
C VAL A 408 -6.06 -1.48 -22.85
N ALA A 409 -7.20 -2.16 -22.75
CA ALA A 409 -7.77 -2.57 -21.47
C ALA A 409 -6.81 -3.46 -20.67
N ARG A 410 -6.27 -4.51 -21.29
CA ARG A 410 -5.27 -5.41 -20.67
C ARG A 410 -4.05 -4.63 -20.22
N ARG A 411 -3.57 -3.71 -21.06
CA ARG A 411 -2.42 -2.86 -20.78
C ARG A 411 -2.68 -1.90 -19.63
N MET A 412 -3.86 -1.32 -19.53
CA MET A 412 -4.23 -0.41 -18.44
C MET A 412 -4.73 -1.14 -17.18
N GLY A 413 -4.95 -2.45 -17.26
CA GLY A 413 -5.50 -3.23 -16.16
C GLY A 413 -6.97 -2.90 -15.91
N LEU A 414 -7.68 -2.51 -16.97
CA LEU A 414 -9.11 -2.27 -16.99
C LEU A 414 -9.82 -3.55 -17.46
N ALA A 415 -11.03 -3.79 -16.98
CA ALA A 415 -11.83 -4.90 -17.50
C ALA A 415 -12.29 -4.62 -18.94
N PHE A 416 -12.22 -5.62 -19.81
CA PHE A 416 -12.78 -5.54 -21.15
C PHE A 416 -14.09 -6.32 -21.21
N ALA A 417 -15.19 -5.61 -21.47
CA ALA A 417 -16.47 -6.24 -21.78
C ALA A 417 -16.63 -6.19 -23.31
N PRO A 418 -16.62 -7.34 -24.02
CA PRO A 418 -16.89 -7.33 -25.44
C PRO A 418 -18.28 -6.73 -25.67
N SER A 419 -18.37 -5.68 -26.48
CA SER A 419 -19.66 -5.17 -26.91
C SER A 419 -20.37 -6.30 -27.62
N ASN A 420 -21.48 -6.78 -27.07
CA ASN A 420 -22.32 -7.74 -27.78
C ASN A 420 -22.63 -7.12 -29.16
N PRO A 421 -22.24 -7.78 -30.26
CA PRO A 421 -22.65 -7.33 -31.58
C PRO A 421 -24.18 -7.37 -31.59
N GLN A 422 -24.79 -6.19 -31.58
CA GLN A 422 -26.24 -6.04 -31.73
C GLN A 422 -26.62 -6.20 -33.19
#